data_AF-A0A1B2E812-F1
#
_entry.id   AF-A0A1B2E812-F1
#
_cell.length_a   1.000
_cell.length_b   1.000
_cell.length_c   1.000
_cell.angle_alpha   90.00
_cell.angle_beta   90.00
_cell.angle_gamma   90.00
#
_symmetry.space_group_name_H-M   'P 1'
#
loop_
_entity.id
_entity.type
_entity.pdbx_description
1 polymer ?
#
loop_
_entity_poly.entity_id
_entity_poly.type
_entity_poly.pdbx_seq_one_letter_code
_entity_poly.pdbx_strand_id
1 'polypeptide(L)'
;MTLKANKNNWTPAGYEQIVEDMIKYRNETKPYQTPDPLFTVVLEKVTEYKADLNNLFQELYLDIILAPADQFDAKYEAAKQKFLDAGYQEILDEKQKAIDAGQFR
;
A
#
# COMPACT_ATOMS: atom_id res chain seq x y z
N MET A 1 -16.60 1.79 22.87
CA MET A 1 -16.68 0.44 23.50
C MET A 1 -15.26 -0.02 23.82
N THR A 2 -15.06 -0.73 24.94
CA THR A 2 -13.72 -1.26 25.31
C THR A 2 -13.50 -2.64 24.68
N LEU A 3 -12.23 -3.03 24.49
CA LEU A 3 -11.88 -4.36 23.99
C LEU A 3 -12.55 -5.48 24.80
N LYS A 4 -12.62 -5.31 26.13
CA LYS A 4 -13.27 -6.25 27.06
C LYS A 4 -14.77 -6.42 26.75
N ALA A 5 -15.50 -5.34 26.48
CA ALA A 5 -16.91 -5.43 26.13
C ALA A 5 -17.12 -6.10 24.76
N ASN A 6 -16.22 -5.84 23.81
CA ASN A 6 -16.29 -6.40 22.46
C ASN A 6 -16.07 -7.92 22.44
N LYS A 7 -15.16 -8.45 23.28
CA LYS A 7 -14.94 -9.90 23.37
C LYS A 7 -16.20 -10.69 23.68
N ASN A 8 -17.05 -10.16 24.56
CA ASN A 8 -18.31 -10.81 24.94
C ASN A 8 -19.40 -10.70 23.86
N ASN A 9 -19.27 -9.77 22.91
CA ASN A 9 -20.25 -9.52 21.85
C ASN A 9 -19.86 -10.13 20.49
N TRP A 10 -18.57 -10.41 20.26
CA TRP A 10 -18.07 -10.86 18.96
C TRP A 10 -18.17 -12.37 18.73
N THR A 11 -18.53 -13.14 19.76
CA THR A 11 -18.78 -14.58 19.65
C THR A 11 -20.00 -15.00 20.44
N PRO A 12 -20.71 -16.05 20.01
CA PRO A 12 -21.71 -16.72 20.84
C PRO A 12 -21.09 -17.26 22.14
N ALA A 13 -21.93 -17.43 23.15
CA ALA A 13 -21.51 -18.02 24.43
C ALA A 13 -20.89 -19.42 24.22
N GLY A 14 -19.73 -19.66 24.83
CA GLY A 14 -18.97 -20.92 24.71
C GLY A 14 -17.97 -20.95 23.55
N TYR A 15 -17.86 -19.89 22.76
CA TYR A 15 -16.92 -19.75 21.64
C TYR A 15 -15.93 -18.58 21.82
N GLU A 16 -15.79 -18.07 23.03
CA GLU A 16 -14.94 -16.91 23.36
C GLU A 16 -13.48 -17.09 22.92
N GLN A 17 -13.00 -18.34 22.89
CA GLN A 17 -11.67 -18.69 22.39
C GLN A 17 -11.41 -18.14 20.97
N ILE A 18 -12.42 -18.10 20.09
CA ILE A 18 -12.26 -17.60 18.71
C ILE A 18 -11.81 -16.14 18.71
N VAL A 19 -12.39 -15.29 19.58
CA VAL A 19 -11.99 -13.89 19.69
C VAL A 19 -10.59 -13.77 20.30
N GLU A 20 -10.26 -14.63 21.26
CA GLU A 20 -8.95 -14.63 21.90
C GLU A 20 -7.85 -15.01 20.93
N ASP A 21 -8.04 -16.07 20.14
CA ASP A 21 -7.11 -16.52 19.12
C ASP A 21 -6.95 -15.48 18.01
N MET A 22 -8.05 -14.83 17.59
CA MET A 22 -8.00 -13.73 16.62
C MET A 22 -7.17 -12.54 17.13
N ILE A 23 -7.37 -12.11 18.39
CA ILE A 23 -6.62 -10.99 18.97
C ILE A 23 -5.15 -11.37 19.16
N LYS A 24 -4.88 -12.59 19.63
CA LYS A 24 -3.53 -13.12 19.78
C LYS A 24 -2.80 -13.10 18.44
N TYR A 25 -3.39 -13.69 17.40
CA TYR A 25 -2.84 -13.70 16.05
C TYR A 25 -2.61 -12.29 15.51
N ARG A 26 -3.57 -11.37 15.70
CA ARG A 26 -3.42 -9.97 15.28
C ARG A 26 -2.23 -9.30 15.96
N ASN A 27 -2.03 -9.52 17.25
CA ASN A 27 -0.92 -8.92 18.00
C ASN A 27 0.43 -9.54 17.62
N GLU A 28 0.48 -10.87 17.47
CA GLU A 28 1.67 -11.59 17.03
C GLU A 28 2.08 -11.21 15.61
N THR A 29 1.11 -10.91 14.75
CA THR A 29 1.37 -10.53 13.35
C THR A 29 1.56 -9.03 13.14
N LYS A 30 1.17 -8.18 14.10
CA LYS A 30 1.26 -6.72 14.00
C LYS A 30 2.63 -6.20 13.55
N PRO A 31 3.78 -6.72 14.02
CA PRO A 31 5.09 -6.25 13.56
C PRO A 31 5.39 -6.52 12.08
N TYR A 32 4.67 -7.49 11.47
CA TYR A 32 4.82 -7.86 10.06
C TYR A 32 3.75 -7.19 9.18
N GLN A 33 2.87 -6.37 9.76
CA GLN A 33 1.86 -5.64 9.01
C GLN A 33 2.44 -4.34 8.48
N THR A 34 2.26 -4.11 7.18
CA THR A 34 2.51 -2.84 6.53
C THR A 34 1.15 -2.31 6.06
N PRO A 35 0.37 -1.66 6.94
CA PRO A 35 -0.95 -1.17 6.55
C PRO A 35 -0.82 -0.12 5.44
N ASP A 36 -1.69 -0.22 4.44
CA ASP A 36 -1.78 0.82 3.42
C ASP A 36 -2.24 2.13 4.07
N PRO A 37 -1.59 3.27 3.76
CA PRO A 37 -2.02 4.55 4.30
C PRO A 37 -3.40 4.92 3.75
N LEU A 38 -4.36 5.14 4.64
CA LEU A 38 -5.70 5.62 4.26
C LEU A 38 -5.75 7.14 4.36
N PHE A 39 -5.63 7.80 3.22
CA PHE A 39 -5.70 9.26 3.14
C PHE A 39 -7.13 9.77 3.39
N THR A 40 -7.26 10.83 4.19
CA THR A 40 -8.54 11.48 4.50
C THR A 40 -8.89 12.60 3.53
N VAL A 41 -8.05 12.84 2.53
CA VAL A 41 -8.21 13.82 1.46
C VAL A 41 -8.14 13.14 0.09
N VAL A 42 -8.69 13.79 -0.93
CA VAL A 42 -8.49 13.40 -2.33
C VAL A 42 -7.05 13.73 -2.71
N LEU A 43 -6.39 12.77 -3.37
CA LEU A 43 -5.07 12.95 -3.97
C LEU A 43 -5.27 13.25 -5.46
N GLU A 44 -5.17 14.52 -5.85
CA GLU A 44 -5.50 14.98 -7.20
C GLU A 44 -4.52 14.42 -8.23
N LYS A 45 -3.23 14.32 -7.88
CA LYS A 45 -2.20 13.79 -8.77
C LYS A 45 -2.38 12.32 -9.08
N VAL A 46 -2.99 11.56 -8.16
CA VAL A 46 -3.36 10.17 -8.43
C VAL A 46 -4.42 10.12 -9.53
N THR A 47 -5.44 10.95 -9.46
CA THR A 47 -6.48 11.02 -10.51
C THR A 47 -5.89 11.47 -11.84
N GLU A 48 -5.01 12.47 -11.81
CA GLU A 48 -4.36 13.05 -13.00
C GLU A 48 -3.51 12.02 -13.75
N TYR A 49 -2.62 11.29 -13.06
CA TYR A 49 -1.62 10.45 -13.73
C TYR A 49 -1.97 8.95 -13.80
N LYS A 50 -2.98 8.46 -13.08
CA LYS A 50 -3.23 7.02 -12.94
C LYS A 50 -3.38 6.28 -14.28
N ALA A 51 -4.11 6.84 -15.23
CA ALA A 51 -4.34 6.17 -16.51
C ALA A 51 -3.03 6.02 -17.30
N ASP A 52 -2.27 7.10 -17.41
CA ASP A 52 -1.01 7.13 -18.17
C ASP A 52 0.07 6.27 -17.51
N LEU A 53 0.19 6.34 -16.18
CA LEU A 53 1.11 5.50 -15.42
C LEU A 53 0.75 4.01 -15.54
N ASN A 54 -0.53 3.64 -15.56
CA ASN A 54 -0.92 2.24 -15.75
C ASN A 54 -0.53 1.70 -17.14
N ASN A 55 -0.61 2.55 -18.17
CA ASN A 55 -0.18 2.15 -19.52
C ASN A 55 1.34 2.06 -19.59
N LEU A 56 2.05 3.07 -19.07
CA LEU A 56 3.52 3.07 -19.02
C LEU A 56 4.07 1.88 -18.22
N PHE A 57 3.43 1.51 -17.12
CA PHE A 57 3.80 0.33 -16.33
C PHE A 57 3.78 -0.95 -17.17
N GLN A 58 2.72 -1.16 -17.96
CA GLN A 58 2.59 -2.35 -18.80
C GLN A 58 3.72 -2.42 -19.84
N GLU A 59 4.08 -1.30 -20.46
CA GLU A 59 5.20 -1.22 -21.40
C GLU A 59 6.54 -1.53 -20.72
N LEU A 60 6.82 -0.85 -19.60
CA LEU A 60 8.07 -1.01 -18.85
C LEU A 60 8.24 -2.42 -18.30
N TYR A 61 7.16 -3.00 -17.78
CA TYR A 61 7.15 -4.37 -17.28
C TYR A 61 7.53 -5.37 -18.37
N LEU A 62 6.94 -5.24 -19.57
CA LEU A 62 7.26 -6.11 -20.70
C LEU A 62 8.71 -5.93 -21.17
N ASP A 63 9.22 -4.70 -21.21
CA ASP A 63 10.62 -4.44 -21.58
C ASP A 63 11.61 -5.11 -20.62
N ILE A 64 11.30 -5.16 -19.32
CA ILE A 64 12.15 -5.78 -18.31
C ILE A 64 12.04 -7.30 -18.34
N ILE A 65 10.82 -7.85 -18.34
CA ILE A 65 10.62 -9.30 -18.20
C ILE A 65 11.09 -10.09 -19.44
N LEU A 66 11.08 -9.45 -20.61
CA LEU A 66 11.55 -10.04 -21.86
C LEU A 66 13.05 -9.82 -22.11
N ALA A 67 13.72 -9.01 -21.28
CA ALA A 67 15.13 -8.75 -21.43
C ALA A 67 15.99 -9.94 -20.98
N PRO A 68 17.22 -10.07 -21.54
CA PRO A 68 18.25 -10.91 -20.96
C PRO A 68 18.50 -10.58 -19.48
N ALA A 69 18.77 -11.61 -18.67
CA ALA A 69 18.95 -11.44 -17.23
C ALA A 69 20.12 -10.52 -16.86
N ASP A 70 21.17 -10.48 -17.67
CA ASP A 70 22.34 -9.60 -17.49
C ASP A 70 22.02 -8.11 -17.78
N GLN A 71 20.86 -7.81 -18.37
CA GLN A 71 20.38 -6.45 -18.61
C GLN A 71 19.32 -5.98 -17.60
N PHE A 72 18.88 -6.86 -16.70
CA PHE A 72 17.78 -6.59 -15.78
C PHE A 72 18.02 -5.33 -14.96
N ASP A 73 19.15 -5.23 -14.25
CA ASP A 73 19.43 -4.11 -13.36
C ASP A 73 19.42 -2.77 -14.10
N ALA A 74 20.08 -2.70 -15.27
CA ALA A 74 20.16 -1.49 -16.08
C ALA A 74 18.78 -1.06 -16.60
N LYS A 75 17.97 -2.01 -17.10
CA LYS A 75 16.61 -1.73 -17.58
C LYS A 75 15.66 -1.34 -16.45
N TYR A 76 15.75 -2.03 -15.31
CA TYR A 76 14.94 -1.74 -14.13
C TYR A 76 15.21 -0.32 -13.61
N GLU A 77 16.47 0.08 -13.48
CA GLU A 77 16.83 1.43 -13.02
C GLU A 77 16.33 2.51 -13.99
N ALA A 78 16.49 2.31 -15.30
CA ALA A 78 15.97 3.23 -16.31
C ALA A 78 14.44 3.32 -16.30
N ALA A 79 13.75 2.18 -16.16
CA ALA A 79 12.30 2.12 -16.06
C ALA A 79 11.78 2.84 -14.82
N LYS A 80 12.42 2.64 -13.66
CA LYS A 80 12.09 3.32 -12.41
C LYS A 80 12.17 4.84 -12.57
N GLN A 81 13.26 5.35 -13.15
CA GLN A 81 13.41 6.79 -13.38
C GLN A 81 12.34 7.31 -14.34
N LYS A 82 12.10 6.63 -15.47
CA LYS A 82 11.05 7.01 -16.44
C LYS A 82 9.66 7.05 -15.79
N PHE A 83 9.35 6.10 -14.91
CA PHE A 83 8.07 6.05 -14.21
C PHE A 83 7.90 7.18 -13.20
N LEU A 84 8.98 7.53 -12.47
CA LEU A 84 9.00 8.68 -11.56
C LEU A 84 8.78 9.98 -12.32
N ASP A 85 9.51 10.17 -13.42
CA ASP A 85 9.47 11.38 -14.24
C ASP A 85 8.13 11.55 -14.98
N ALA A 86 7.40 10.45 -15.23
CA ALA A 86 6.08 10.46 -15.85
C ALA A 86 4.94 10.94 -14.93
N GLY A 87 5.27 11.47 -13.74
CA GLY A 87 4.31 12.03 -12.79
C GLY A 87 4.14 11.22 -11.51
N TYR A 88 4.78 10.05 -11.38
CA TYR A 88 4.71 9.29 -10.13
C TYR A 88 5.43 10.00 -8.97
N GLN A 89 6.49 10.77 -9.23
CA GLN A 89 7.13 11.57 -8.19
C GLN A 89 6.18 12.62 -7.60
N GLU A 90 5.35 13.26 -8.41
CA GLU A 90 4.35 14.23 -7.93
C GLU A 90 3.29 13.57 -7.04
N ILE A 91 2.91 12.33 -7.33
CA ILE A 91 2.03 11.53 -6.46
C ILE A 91 2.71 11.26 -5.11
N LEU A 92 3.99 10.89 -5.11
CA LEU A 92 4.74 10.64 -3.87
C LEU A 92 4.85 11.91 -3.03
N ASP A 93 5.13 13.05 -3.65
CA ASP A 93 5.23 14.33 -2.98
C ASP A 93 3.88 14.78 -2.40
N GLU A 94 2.77 14.58 -3.13
CA GLU A 94 1.42 14.87 -2.64
C GLU A 94 1.06 13.98 -1.43
N LYS A 95 1.35 12.68 -1.52
CA LYS A 95 1.15 11.74 -0.40
C LYS A 95 1.97 12.13 0.82
N GLN A 96 3.23 12.51 0.64
CA GLN A 96 4.09 12.93 1.75
C GLN A 96 3.51 14.18 2.44
N LYS A 97 3.05 15.17 1.67
CA LYS A 97 2.39 16.37 2.25
C LYS A 97 1.14 16.02 3.06
N ALA A 98 0.32 15.09 2.57
CA ALA A 98 -0.86 14.63 3.32
C ALA A 98 -0.47 13.88 4.60
N ILE A 99 0.61 13.08 4.57
CA ILE A 99 1.17 12.42 5.77
C ILE A 99 1.64 13.46 6.79
N ASP A 100 2.42 14.44 6.34
CA ASP A 100 2.97 15.50 7.19
C ASP A 100 1.86 16.38 7.80
N ALA A 101 0.74 16.54 7.09
CA ALA A 101 -0.45 17.24 7.58
C ALA A 101 -1.35 16.39 8.50
N GLY A 102 -0.99 15.13 8.77
CA GLY A 102 -1.80 14.21 9.57
C GLY A 102 -3.10 13.78 8.90
N GLN A 103 -3.17 13.87 7.57
CA GLN A 103 -4.33 13.52 6.74
C GLN A 103 -4.28 12.06 6.29
N PHE A 104 -3.78 11.17 7.15
CA PHE A 104 -3.72 9.73 6.92
C PHE A 104 -4.08 8.96 8.21
N ARG A 105 -4.52 7.71 8.07
CA ARG A 105 -4.84 6.79 9.18
C ARG A 105 -4.32 5.39 8.91
#